data_AF-A0A4Y9FNL3-F1
#
_entry.id   AF-A0A4Y9FNL3-F1
#
_cell.length_a   1.000
_cell.length_b   1.000
_cell.length_c   1.000
_cell.angle_alpha   90.00
_cell.angle_beta   90.00
_cell.angle_gamma   90.00
#
_symmetry.space_group_name_H-M   'P 1'
#
loop_
_entity.id
_entity.type
_entity.pdbx_description
1 polymer ?
#
loop_
_entity_poly.entity_id
_entity_poly.type
_entity_poly.pdbx_seq_one_letter_code
_entity_poly.pdbx_strand_id
1 'polypeptide(L)'
;MKKILLCLLAVLCMVCLKIPASAETSSYDDPYMDNDHIIQVLTLAYSVEESGTCTVTGGHKITEDDIEEFKTYYQAEKYERAGGYSSYFKSSTGWVNRPDGITLSCHYYPSSMYVGGDNPNVKAAKFATAFRLLKERHGSSPHWRNTASMEAQFLCHAFTIGGLKNPWNIEPWRTEANLSRVIARGCNP
;
A
#
# COMPACT_ATOMS: atom_id res chain seq x y z
N MET A 1 -36.77 9.79 67.96
CA MET A 1 -37.45 10.81 67.11
C MET A 1 -36.47 11.16 65.99
N LYS A 2 -36.71 11.08 64.68
CA LYS A 2 -37.87 10.87 63.80
C LYS A 2 -37.40 9.97 62.64
N LYS A 3 -38.28 9.09 62.17
CA LYS A 3 -38.12 8.34 60.91
C LYS A 3 -38.36 9.32 59.76
N ILE A 4 -37.53 9.33 58.71
CA ILE A 4 -37.88 9.94 57.42
C ILE A 4 -37.67 8.91 56.32
N LEU A 5 -38.83 8.48 55.84
CA LEU A 5 -39.13 7.75 54.62
C LEU A 5 -38.75 8.62 53.42
N LEU A 6 -38.00 8.09 52.44
CA LEU A 6 -37.94 8.71 51.12
C LEU A 6 -38.18 7.66 50.05
N CYS A 7 -39.21 7.94 49.25
CA CYS A 7 -39.84 7.09 48.27
C CYS A 7 -38.95 6.75 47.08
N LEU A 8 -39.14 5.52 46.59
CA LEU A 8 -38.85 5.11 45.22
C LEU A 8 -39.59 6.02 44.22
N LEU A 9 -38.87 6.51 43.21
CA LEU A 9 -39.45 6.81 41.91
C LEU A 9 -38.54 6.22 40.83
N ALA A 10 -38.98 5.11 40.24
CA ALA A 10 -38.37 4.55 39.04
C ALA A 10 -38.88 5.34 37.83
N VAL A 11 -37.98 6.07 37.16
CA VAL A 11 -38.25 6.68 35.85
C VAL A 11 -37.63 5.76 34.80
N LEU A 12 -38.47 4.93 34.20
CA LEU A 12 -38.13 4.09 33.05
C LEU A 12 -38.10 5.00 31.80
N CYS A 13 -36.93 5.53 31.45
CA CYS A 13 -36.75 6.30 30.22
C CYS A 13 -36.47 5.31 29.08
N MET A 14 -37.51 4.98 28.31
CA MET A 14 -37.39 4.20 27.09
C MET A 14 -36.84 5.12 26.00
N VAL A 15 -35.50 5.22 25.91
CA VAL A 15 -34.83 5.94 24.84
C VAL A 15 -34.91 5.09 23.58
N CYS A 16 -35.81 5.44 22.66
CA CYS A 16 -35.78 4.97 21.28
C CYS A 16 -34.50 5.50 20.61
N LEU A 17 -33.43 4.72 20.67
CA LEU A 17 -32.27 4.91 19.81
C LEU A 17 -32.72 4.66 18.36
N LYS A 18 -32.94 5.73 17.62
CA LYS A 18 -32.97 5.68 16.16
C LYS A 18 -31.58 5.25 15.71
N ILE A 19 -31.48 4.03 15.19
CA ILE A 19 -30.30 3.57 14.46
C ILE A 19 -30.24 4.45 13.20
N PRO A 20 -29.22 5.31 13.00
CA PRO A 20 -29.01 5.89 11.69
C PRO A 20 -28.65 4.74 10.73
N ALA A 21 -29.32 4.73 9.58
CA ALA A 21 -28.96 3.89 8.45
C ALA A 21 -27.45 3.96 8.24
N SER A 22 -26.80 2.80 8.10
CA SER A 22 -25.37 2.69 7.85
C SER A 22 -25.03 3.55 6.64
N ALA A 23 -24.28 4.63 6.87
CA ALA A 23 -23.65 5.36 5.80
C ALA A 23 -22.79 4.36 5.01
N GLU A 24 -22.95 4.37 3.68
CA GLU A 24 -22.07 3.66 2.77
C GLU A 24 -20.63 4.01 3.14
N THR A 25 -19.87 3.00 3.56
CA THR A 25 -18.45 3.15 3.84
C THR A 25 -17.72 3.32 2.52
N SER A 26 -17.67 4.54 2.00
CA SER A 26 -16.68 4.94 1.01
C SER A 26 -15.31 4.98 1.72
N SER A 27 -14.78 3.79 2.00
CA SER A 27 -13.49 3.55 2.67
C SER A 27 -12.33 3.70 1.67
N TYR A 28 -12.30 4.80 0.92
CA TYR A 28 -11.28 5.06 -0.12
C TYR A 28 -10.60 6.42 0.02
N ASP A 29 -10.43 6.91 1.25
CA ASP A 29 -9.69 8.15 1.52
C ASP A 29 -8.16 7.92 1.64
N ASP A 30 -7.55 7.17 0.71
CA ASP A 30 -6.09 7.25 0.49
C ASP A 30 -5.84 8.17 -0.71
N PRO A 31 -5.27 9.37 -0.51
CA PRO A 31 -5.05 10.34 -1.58
C PRO A 31 -4.07 9.88 -2.67
N TYR A 32 -3.46 8.69 -2.51
CA TYR A 32 -2.54 8.09 -3.49
C TYR A 32 -3.18 6.96 -4.31
N MET A 33 -4.42 6.56 -4.01
CA MET A 33 -5.08 5.41 -4.65
C MET A 33 -6.31 5.82 -5.46
N ASP A 34 -6.17 6.86 -6.29
CA ASP A 34 -7.18 7.16 -7.32
C ASP A 34 -7.19 6.10 -8.43
N ASN A 35 -8.22 6.11 -9.27
CA ASN A 35 -8.38 5.11 -10.33
C ASN A 35 -7.23 5.16 -11.36
N ASP A 36 -6.67 6.34 -11.65
CA ASP A 36 -5.59 6.49 -12.63
C ASP A 36 -4.30 5.84 -12.11
N HIS A 37 -4.02 5.97 -10.82
CA HIS A 37 -2.89 5.30 -10.16
C HIS A 37 -3.11 3.80 -10.10
N ILE A 38 -4.33 3.34 -9.75
CA ILE A 38 -4.67 1.90 -9.75
C ILE A 38 -4.44 1.30 -11.14
N ILE A 39 -4.92 1.96 -12.19
CA ILE A 39 -4.72 1.52 -13.58
C ILE A 39 -3.22 1.40 -13.91
N GLN A 40 -2.38 2.35 -13.46
CA GLN A 40 -0.94 2.29 -13.69
C GLN A 40 -0.28 1.08 -13.01
N VAL A 41 -0.60 0.81 -11.74
CA VAL A 41 -0.04 -0.34 -11.02
C VAL A 41 -0.54 -1.67 -11.61
N LEU A 42 -1.82 -1.75 -11.97
CA LEU A 42 -2.40 -2.94 -12.60
C LEU A 42 -1.83 -3.22 -13.98
N THR A 43 -1.68 -2.19 -14.82
CA THR A 43 -1.06 -2.33 -16.15
C THR A 43 0.31 -2.98 -16.04
N LEU A 44 1.10 -2.59 -15.03
CA LEU A 44 2.39 -3.20 -14.77
C LEU A 44 2.25 -4.66 -14.33
N ALA A 45 1.36 -4.95 -13.37
CA ALA A 45 1.15 -6.30 -12.87
C ALA A 45 0.79 -7.27 -13.99
N TYR A 46 -0.18 -6.92 -14.83
CA TYR A 46 -0.59 -7.72 -15.98
C TYR A 46 0.53 -7.88 -17.03
N SER A 47 1.32 -6.84 -17.28
CA SER A 47 2.42 -6.90 -18.27
C SER A 47 3.52 -7.89 -17.86
N VAL A 48 3.83 -7.98 -16.56
CA VAL A 48 4.85 -8.90 -16.04
C VAL A 48 4.38 -10.36 -16.11
N GLU A 49 3.11 -10.63 -15.82
CA GLU A 49 2.55 -12.00 -15.90
C GLU A 49 2.58 -12.54 -17.34
N GLU A 50 2.21 -11.72 -18.34
CA GLU A 50 2.06 -12.19 -19.71
C GLU A 50 3.40 -12.53 -20.40
N SER A 51 4.47 -11.81 -20.06
CA SER A 51 5.72 -11.88 -20.83
C SER A 51 6.95 -12.29 -20.02
N GLY A 52 6.82 -12.45 -18.70
CA GLY A 52 7.94 -12.72 -17.78
C GLY A 52 9.03 -11.64 -17.77
N THR A 53 8.81 -10.55 -18.52
CA THR A 53 9.70 -9.40 -18.68
C THR A 53 8.85 -8.14 -18.61
N CYS A 54 9.35 -7.07 -18.03
CA CYS A 54 8.52 -5.88 -17.90
C CYS A 54 8.54 -5.06 -19.18
N THR A 55 7.52 -5.23 -20.02
CA THR A 55 7.25 -4.35 -21.16
C THR A 55 5.97 -3.59 -20.89
N VAL A 56 5.99 -2.26 -20.85
CA VAL A 56 4.78 -1.43 -20.58
C VAL A 56 3.87 -1.35 -21.82
N THR A 57 3.83 -2.43 -22.58
CA THR A 57 3.10 -2.61 -23.83
C THR A 57 2.15 -3.80 -23.76
N GLY A 58 1.97 -4.41 -22.58
CA GLY A 58 1.03 -5.51 -22.37
C GLY A 58 -0.35 -5.12 -22.91
N GLY A 59 -0.89 -5.94 -23.82
CA GLY A 59 -2.15 -5.68 -24.52
C GLY A 59 -3.38 -5.80 -23.63
N HIS A 60 -3.20 -6.09 -22.34
CA HIS A 60 -4.26 -6.23 -21.36
C HIS A 60 -4.96 -4.89 -21.13
N LYS A 61 -6.27 -4.87 -21.39
CA LYS A 61 -7.11 -3.70 -21.12
C LYS A 61 -7.66 -3.81 -19.69
N ILE A 62 -7.20 -2.93 -18.80
CA ILE A 62 -7.75 -2.81 -17.44
C ILE A 62 -9.25 -2.49 -17.51
N THR A 63 -10.05 -3.31 -16.82
CA THR A 63 -11.51 -3.17 -16.71
C THR A 63 -11.91 -2.52 -15.37
N GLU A 64 -13.19 -2.18 -15.24
CA GLU A 64 -13.76 -1.74 -13.95
C GLU A 64 -13.69 -2.86 -12.90
N ASP A 65 -13.97 -4.10 -13.31
CA ASP A 65 -13.88 -5.29 -12.45
C ASP A 65 -12.46 -5.46 -11.88
N ASP A 66 -11.41 -5.22 -12.68
CA ASP A 66 -10.01 -5.28 -12.19
C ASP A 66 -9.73 -4.24 -11.10
N ILE A 67 -10.27 -3.03 -11.29
CA ILE A 67 -10.14 -1.95 -10.32
C ILE A 67 -10.89 -2.32 -9.04
N GLU A 68 -12.09 -2.87 -9.13
CA GLU A 68 -12.87 -3.31 -7.97
C GLU A 68 -12.21 -4.49 -7.22
N GLU A 69 -11.65 -5.46 -7.93
CA GLU A 69 -10.92 -6.58 -7.34
C GLU A 69 -9.63 -6.10 -6.65
N PHE A 70 -8.84 -5.26 -7.33
CA PHE A 70 -7.69 -4.58 -6.71
C PHE A 70 -8.12 -3.88 -5.41
N LYS A 71 -9.22 -3.13 -5.46
CA LYS A 71 -9.70 -2.36 -4.34
C LYS A 71 -10.10 -3.27 -3.18
N THR A 72 -10.72 -4.40 -3.47
CA THR A 72 -11.08 -5.40 -2.46
C THR A 72 -9.84 -5.94 -1.77
N TYR A 73 -8.81 -6.33 -2.52
CA TYR A 73 -7.55 -6.81 -1.93
C TYR A 73 -6.82 -5.73 -1.15
N TYR A 74 -6.78 -4.50 -1.66
CA TYR A 74 -6.13 -3.39 -1.00
C TYR A 74 -6.76 -3.07 0.37
N GLN A 75 -8.10 -3.10 0.45
CA GLN A 75 -8.82 -2.95 1.72
C GLN A 75 -8.55 -4.12 2.68
N ALA A 76 -8.57 -5.36 2.17
CA ALA A 76 -8.30 -6.53 3.00
C ALA A 76 -6.88 -6.50 3.60
N GLU A 77 -5.87 -6.09 2.83
CA GLU A 77 -4.50 -5.88 3.29
C GLU A 77 -4.38 -4.73 4.31
N LYS A 78 -5.26 -3.73 4.23
CA LYS A 78 -5.29 -2.58 5.15
C LYS A 78 -6.01 -2.88 6.48
N TYR A 79 -7.08 -3.67 6.47
CA TYR A 79 -7.98 -3.81 7.63
C TYR A 79 -8.16 -5.23 8.17
N GLU A 80 -8.15 -6.26 7.31
CA GLU A 80 -8.59 -7.61 7.71
C GLU A 80 -7.44 -8.61 7.85
N ARG A 81 -6.33 -8.39 7.14
CA ARG A 81 -5.12 -9.23 7.16
C ARG A 81 -3.87 -8.50 7.63
N ALA A 82 -3.99 -7.22 8.01
CA ALA A 82 -2.89 -6.29 8.14
C ALA A 82 -1.89 -6.68 9.23
N GLY A 83 -0.93 -7.51 8.84
CA GLY A 83 0.41 -7.37 9.36
C GLY A 83 0.86 -5.93 9.11
N GLY A 84 1.18 -5.19 10.17
CA GLY A 84 1.70 -3.83 10.05
C GLY A 84 3.04 -3.80 9.29
N TYR A 85 3.72 -2.66 9.30
CA TYR A 85 5.04 -2.52 8.67
C TYR A 85 5.98 -3.72 8.92
N SER A 86 6.01 -4.24 10.16
CA SER A 86 6.90 -5.33 10.56
C SER A 86 6.58 -6.69 9.92
N SER A 87 5.41 -6.85 9.30
CA SER A 87 5.08 -8.04 8.52
C SER A 87 5.67 -7.99 7.13
N TYR A 88 5.76 -6.79 6.54
CA TYR A 88 6.36 -6.60 5.21
C TYR A 88 7.87 -6.39 5.29
N PHE A 89 8.35 -5.68 6.30
CA PHE A 89 9.73 -5.20 6.38
C PHE A 89 10.41 -5.59 7.69
N LYS A 90 11.68 -6.00 7.56
CA LYS A 90 12.59 -6.25 8.68
C LYS A 90 12.91 -4.94 9.40
N SER A 91 13.26 -5.04 10.67
CA SER A 91 13.75 -3.91 11.48
C SER A 91 15.01 -3.26 10.92
N SER A 92 15.78 -3.98 10.08
CA SER A 92 16.94 -3.45 9.36
C SER A 92 16.58 -2.52 8.19
N THR A 93 15.30 -2.35 7.86
CA THR A 93 14.87 -1.37 6.85
C THR A 93 15.03 0.05 7.37
N GLY A 94 15.84 0.85 6.69
CA GLY A 94 16.10 2.23 7.09
C GLY A 94 17.04 2.99 6.16
N TRP A 95 17.30 4.24 6.53
CA TRP A 95 18.16 5.15 5.79
C TRP A 95 19.62 4.76 5.94
N VAL A 96 20.33 4.63 4.82
CA VAL A 96 21.76 4.30 4.76
C VAL A 96 22.50 5.35 3.95
N ASN A 97 23.68 5.74 4.42
CA ASN A 97 24.56 6.63 3.67
C ASN A 97 25.35 5.82 2.64
N ARG A 98 25.26 6.19 1.36
CA ARG A 98 26.01 5.59 0.25
C ARG A 98 26.83 6.68 -0.44
N PRO A 99 27.87 6.33 -1.22
CA PRO A 99 28.71 7.32 -1.90
C PRO A 99 27.93 8.30 -2.80
N ASP A 100 26.79 7.87 -3.33
CA ASP A 100 25.89 8.60 -4.21
C ASP A 100 24.71 9.29 -3.49
N GLY A 101 24.48 8.99 -2.21
CA GLY A 101 23.49 9.69 -1.38
C GLY A 101 22.81 8.83 -0.30
N ILE A 102 21.91 9.47 0.46
CA ILE A 102 21.13 8.82 1.53
C ILE A 102 19.97 8.01 0.94
N THR A 103 20.04 6.70 1.04
CA THR A 103 19.12 5.75 0.40
C THR A 103 18.23 5.08 1.44
N LEU A 104 16.95 4.84 1.13
CA LEU A 104 16.12 3.95 1.92
C LEU A 104 16.38 2.50 1.50
N SER A 105 16.99 1.71 2.39
CA SER A 105 17.28 0.29 2.16
C SER A 105 16.13 -0.58 2.67
N CYS A 106 15.27 -1.05 1.78
CA CYS A 106 14.06 -1.83 2.05
C CYS A 106 14.38 -3.33 2.17
N HIS A 107 14.56 -3.80 3.40
CA HIS A 107 14.71 -5.22 3.71
C HIS A 107 13.34 -5.84 3.94
N TYR A 108 12.82 -6.60 2.98
CA TYR A 108 11.48 -7.18 3.07
C TYR A 108 11.48 -8.65 3.48
N TYR A 109 10.31 -9.15 3.90
CA TYR A 109 10.02 -10.57 4.10
C TYR A 109 9.36 -11.16 2.85
N PRO A 110 10.02 -12.09 2.11
CA PRO A 110 9.43 -12.71 0.93
C PRO A 110 8.10 -13.42 1.24
N SER A 111 8.00 -14.03 2.42
CA SER A 111 6.81 -14.74 2.92
C SER A 111 5.61 -13.86 3.19
N SER A 112 5.71 -12.54 3.06
CA SER A 112 4.59 -11.61 3.17
C SER A 112 4.43 -10.79 1.88
N MET A 113 5.54 -10.46 1.24
CA MET A 113 5.58 -9.73 -0.03
C MET A 113 4.96 -10.53 -1.19
N TYR A 114 5.14 -11.85 -1.24
CA TYR A 114 4.74 -12.71 -2.37
C TYR A 114 3.69 -13.77 -2.02
N VAL A 115 2.89 -13.55 -0.98
CA VAL A 115 1.75 -14.41 -0.65
C VAL A 115 0.60 -14.14 -1.63
N GLY A 116 -0.14 -15.16 -2.04
CA GLY A 116 -1.29 -15.00 -2.95
C GLY A 116 -1.03 -15.38 -4.40
N GLY A 117 0.18 -15.83 -4.74
CA GLY A 117 0.48 -16.43 -6.04
C GLY A 117 0.50 -15.43 -7.18
N ASP A 118 0.07 -15.88 -8.37
CA ASP A 118 0.21 -15.17 -9.65
C ASP A 118 -0.96 -14.25 -10.03
N ASN A 119 -1.92 -14.00 -9.12
CA ASN A 119 -2.99 -13.03 -9.39
C ASN A 119 -2.41 -11.60 -9.43
N PRO A 120 -2.49 -10.89 -10.57
CA PRO A 120 -1.90 -9.55 -10.74
C PRO A 120 -2.56 -8.49 -9.85
N ASN A 121 -3.88 -8.59 -9.61
CA ASN A 121 -4.63 -7.68 -8.75
C ASN A 121 -4.17 -7.82 -7.29
N VAL A 122 -3.93 -9.06 -6.82
CA VAL A 122 -3.34 -9.33 -5.49
C VAL A 122 -1.92 -8.78 -5.39
N LYS A 123 -1.05 -9.05 -6.39
CA LYS A 123 0.34 -8.54 -6.41
C LYS A 123 0.37 -7.02 -6.34
N ALA A 124 -0.42 -6.35 -7.17
CA ALA A 124 -0.55 -4.90 -7.20
C ALA A 124 -1.00 -4.35 -5.84
N ALA A 125 -2.06 -4.89 -5.24
CA ALA A 125 -2.59 -4.44 -3.95
C ALA A 125 -1.54 -4.60 -2.82
N LYS A 126 -0.78 -5.70 -2.83
CA LYS A 126 0.29 -5.95 -1.86
C LYS A 126 1.43 -4.96 -1.99
N PHE A 127 1.92 -4.70 -3.21
CA PHE A 127 3.03 -3.78 -3.40
C PHE A 127 2.62 -2.33 -3.10
N ALA A 128 1.41 -1.92 -3.50
CA ALA A 128 0.84 -0.62 -3.11
C ALA A 128 0.75 -0.50 -1.57
N THR A 129 0.26 -1.55 -0.90
CA THR A 129 0.22 -1.59 0.57
C THR A 129 1.60 -1.49 1.21
N ALA A 130 2.58 -2.23 0.70
CA ALA A 130 3.94 -2.22 1.19
C ALA A 130 4.58 -0.82 1.05
N PHE A 131 4.36 -0.13 -0.08
CA PHE A 131 4.84 1.23 -0.27
C PHE A 131 4.16 2.23 0.67
N ARG A 132 2.82 2.13 0.84
CA ARG A 132 2.10 2.94 1.84
C ARG A 132 2.71 2.79 3.23
N LEU A 133 3.01 1.56 3.67
CA LEU A 133 3.63 1.29 4.97
C LEU A 133 5.04 1.88 5.08
N LEU A 134 5.85 1.85 4.01
CA LEU A 134 7.15 2.53 3.98
C LEU A 134 6.98 4.03 4.19
N LYS A 135 6.05 4.65 3.47
CA LYS A 135 5.76 6.08 3.57
C LYS A 135 5.21 6.47 4.94
N GLU A 136 4.32 5.70 5.53
CA GLU A 136 3.81 5.94 6.88
C GLU A 136 4.93 5.92 7.92
N ARG A 137 5.89 4.99 7.79
CA ARG A 137 7.01 4.89 8.75
C ARG A 137 8.13 5.89 8.51
N HIS A 138 8.47 6.18 7.25
CA HIS A 138 9.67 6.96 6.90
C HIS A 138 9.36 8.35 6.33
N GLY A 139 8.10 8.65 6.02
CA GLY A 139 7.69 9.85 5.28
C GLY A 139 7.89 11.17 6.02
N SER A 140 8.02 11.14 7.34
CA SER A 140 8.36 12.32 8.15
C SER A 140 9.87 12.57 8.26
N SER A 141 10.70 11.65 7.76
CA SER A 141 12.16 11.81 7.75
C SER A 141 12.56 12.97 6.84
N PRO A 142 13.56 13.80 7.22
CA PRO A 142 14.09 14.84 6.33
C PRO A 142 14.75 14.27 5.06
N HIS A 143 15.00 12.96 5.03
CA HIS A 143 15.53 12.26 3.86
C HIS A 143 14.43 11.84 2.87
N TRP A 144 13.16 11.83 3.29
CA TRP A 144 12.04 11.49 2.41
C TRP A 144 11.68 12.68 1.52
N ARG A 145 11.79 12.51 0.22
CA ARG A 145 11.39 13.48 -0.81
C ARG A 145 11.09 12.74 -2.11
N ASN A 146 10.40 13.41 -3.04
CA ASN A 146 10.03 12.85 -4.34
C ASN A 146 9.22 11.54 -4.22
N THR A 147 8.17 11.54 -3.38
CA THR A 147 7.33 10.35 -3.08
C THR A 147 6.93 9.56 -4.32
N ALA A 148 6.46 10.23 -5.38
CA ALA A 148 6.06 9.55 -6.61
C ALA A 148 7.23 8.82 -7.32
N SER A 149 8.43 9.41 -7.31
CA SER A 149 9.62 8.74 -7.83
C SER A 149 10.05 7.58 -6.93
N MET A 150 10.00 7.75 -5.61
CA MET A 150 10.30 6.68 -4.66
C MET A 150 9.34 5.49 -4.83
N GLU A 151 8.07 5.76 -5.08
CA GLU A 151 7.06 4.75 -5.38
C GLU A 151 7.39 4.00 -6.66
N ALA A 152 7.67 4.73 -7.75
CA ALA A 152 8.02 4.12 -9.03
C ALA A 152 9.27 3.23 -8.92
N GLN A 153 10.30 3.67 -8.18
CA GLN A 153 11.48 2.86 -7.89
C GLN A 153 11.12 1.59 -7.10
N PHE A 154 10.32 1.72 -6.03
CA PHE A 154 9.87 0.58 -5.23
C PHE A 154 9.09 -0.45 -6.07
N LEU A 155 8.08 0.02 -6.82
CA LEU A 155 7.26 -0.84 -7.66
C LEU A 155 8.11 -1.52 -8.75
N CYS A 156 9.07 -0.81 -9.35
CA CYS A 156 10.00 -1.42 -10.28
C CYS A 156 10.79 -2.57 -9.64
N HIS A 157 11.37 -2.37 -8.45
CA HIS A 157 12.08 -3.45 -7.76
C HIS A 157 11.14 -4.62 -7.44
N ALA A 158 9.94 -4.33 -6.91
CA ALA A 158 8.99 -5.35 -6.48
C ALA A 158 8.48 -6.23 -7.63
N PHE A 159 8.15 -5.63 -8.78
CA PHE A 159 7.61 -6.33 -9.95
C PHE A 159 8.68 -6.95 -10.85
N THR A 160 9.86 -6.33 -11.00
CA THR A 160 10.82 -6.75 -12.03
C THR A 160 12.05 -7.45 -11.48
N ILE A 161 12.56 -7.02 -10.32
CA ILE A 161 13.73 -7.62 -9.68
C ILE A 161 13.26 -8.72 -8.73
N GLY A 162 12.14 -8.49 -8.05
CA GLY A 162 11.49 -9.46 -7.19
C GLY A 162 12.43 -10.02 -6.11
N GLY A 163 12.33 -11.33 -5.89
CA GLY A 163 13.13 -12.09 -4.93
C GLY A 163 14.64 -12.14 -5.19
N LEU A 164 15.11 -11.69 -6.36
CA LEU A 164 16.53 -11.77 -6.74
C LEU A 164 17.41 -10.80 -5.94
N LYS A 165 16.82 -9.78 -5.32
CA LYS A 165 17.53 -8.78 -4.53
C LYS A 165 16.80 -8.50 -3.23
N ASN A 166 17.54 -8.47 -2.13
CA ASN A 166 17.07 -8.02 -0.82
C ASN A 166 18.29 -7.48 -0.05
N PRO A 167 18.39 -6.18 0.24
CA PRO A 167 17.34 -5.17 0.16
C PRO A 167 17.15 -4.53 -1.22
N TRP A 168 15.97 -3.95 -1.45
CA TRP A 168 15.78 -2.95 -2.50
C TRP A 168 16.20 -1.58 -2.00
N ASN A 169 16.85 -0.79 -2.85
CA ASN A 169 17.36 0.53 -2.49
C ASN A 169 16.52 1.57 -3.22
N ILE A 170 15.92 2.51 -2.48
CA ILE A 170 15.15 3.62 -3.03
C ILE A 170 15.88 4.93 -2.75
N GLU A 171 16.09 5.70 -3.81
CA GLU A 171 16.93 6.88 -3.80
C GLU A 171 16.03 8.14 -3.83
N PRO A 172 15.90 8.86 -2.71
CA PRO A 172 14.96 9.98 -2.59
C PRO A 172 15.36 11.18 -3.45
N TRP A 173 16.60 11.27 -3.96
CA TRP A 173 17.02 12.35 -4.85
C TRP A 173 16.60 12.17 -6.31
N ARG A 174 16.15 10.98 -6.72
CA ARG A 174 15.63 10.77 -8.07
C ARG A 174 14.26 11.42 -8.24
N THR A 175 13.93 11.78 -9.47
CA THR A 175 12.72 12.54 -9.80
C THR A 175 11.84 11.88 -10.86
N GLU A 176 12.32 10.84 -11.56
CA GLU A 176 11.50 10.14 -12.53
C GLU A 176 10.42 9.32 -11.80
N ALA A 177 9.16 9.65 -12.07
CA ALA A 177 7.99 9.02 -11.47
C ALA A 177 7.19 8.21 -12.50
N ASN A 178 7.52 8.33 -13.79
CA ASN A 178 6.91 7.49 -14.81
C ASN A 178 7.48 6.07 -14.69
N LEU A 179 6.67 5.16 -14.15
CA LEU A 179 7.05 3.78 -13.84
C LEU A 179 7.67 3.05 -15.04
N SER A 180 7.12 3.24 -16.25
CA SER A 180 7.67 2.67 -17.49
C SER A 180 9.09 3.13 -17.77
N ARG A 181 9.38 4.41 -17.58
CA ARG A 181 10.74 4.97 -17.74
C ARG A 181 11.68 4.50 -16.62
N VAL A 182 11.16 4.36 -15.40
CA VAL A 182 11.92 3.80 -14.27
C VAL A 182 12.35 2.37 -14.54
N ILE A 183 11.45 1.53 -15.05
CA ILE A 183 11.72 0.15 -15.46
C ILE A 183 12.75 0.10 -16.60
N ALA A 184 12.53 0.87 -17.66
CA ALA A 184 13.42 0.88 -18.83
C ALA A 184 14.87 1.27 -18.50
N ARG A 185 15.10 1.91 -17.34
CA ARG A 185 16.41 2.37 -16.90
C ARG A 185 16.94 1.63 -15.65
N GLY A 186 16.37 0.48 -15.29
CA GLY A 186 16.90 -0.37 -14.23
C GLY A 186 16.50 0.03 -12.81
N CYS A 187 15.26 0.48 -12.64
CA CYS A 187 14.59 0.79 -11.38
C CYS A 187 15.05 2.02 -10.59
N ASN A 188 16.28 2.51 -10.75
CA ASN A 188 16.76 3.72 -10.05
C ASN A 188 17.43 4.73 -11.02
N PRO A 189 16.74 5.23 -12.07
CA PRO A 189 17.30 6.24 -12.96
C PRO A 189 17.45 7.62 -12.33
#